data_AF-A0A392QAJ6-F1
#
_entry.id   AF-A0A392QAJ6-F1
#
_cell.length_a   1.000
_cell.length_b   1.000
_cell.length_c   1.000
_cell.angle_alpha   90.00
_cell.angle_beta   90.00
_cell.angle_gamma   90.00
#
_symmetry.space_group_name_H-M   'P 1'
#
loop_
_entity.id
_entity.type
_entity.pdbx_description
1 polymer ?
#
loop_
_entity_poly.entity_id
_entity_poly.type
_entity_poly.pdbx_seq_one_letter_code
_entity_poly.pdbx_strand_id
1 'polypeptide(L)'
;PYGQILPYLVQKGMVELKPLPPTKQPYPPGFDRNARCDYHAGSPGHNIEDCRAFKYKVQELIDCQLISFKKESHSGMVTPSP
;
A
#
# COMPACT_ATOMS: atom_id res chain seq x y z
N PRO A 1 6.12 3.07 3.35
CA PRO A 1 5.95 1.93 2.41
C PRO A 1 4.54 1.34 2.54
N TYR A 2 3.90 0.99 1.44
CA TYR A 2 2.54 0.43 1.46
C TYR A 2 2.49 -0.95 2.13
N GLY A 3 3.54 -1.76 1.98
CA GLY A 3 3.69 -3.06 2.65
C GLY A 3 3.64 -2.98 4.17
N GLN A 4 4.07 -1.86 4.77
CA GLN A 4 4.07 -1.69 6.23
C GLN A 4 2.70 -1.27 6.79
N ILE A 5 1.86 -0.62 5.98
CA ILE A 5 0.57 -0.11 6.46
C ILE A 5 -0.57 -1.10 6.24
N LEU A 6 -0.47 -1.99 5.25
CA LEU A 6 -1.52 -2.97 4.97
C LEU A 6 -1.89 -3.82 6.19
N PRO A 7 -0.96 -4.44 6.94
CA PRO A 7 -1.30 -5.25 8.09
C PRO A 7 -2.10 -4.47 9.16
N TYR A 8 -1.72 -3.20 9.38
CA TYR A 8 -2.41 -2.32 10.31
C TYR A 8 -3.86 -2.04 9.87
N LEU A 9 -4.06 -1.70 8.58
CA LEU A 9 -5.39 -1.41 8.06
C LEU A 9 -6.31 -2.64 8.06
N VAL A 10 -5.77 -3.82 7.79
CA VAL A 10 -6.51 -5.09 7.90
C VAL A 10 -6.88 -5.38 9.35
N GLN A 11 -5.93 -5.25 10.29
CA GLN A 11 -6.19 -5.46 11.71
C GLN A 11 -7.28 -4.53 12.26
N LYS A 12 -7.36 -3.30 11.74
CA LYS A 12 -8.38 -2.31 12.12
C LYS A 12 -9.70 -2.46 11.36
N GLY A 13 -9.81 -3.43 10.45
CA GLY A 13 -11.01 -3.64 9.63
C GLY A 13 -11.30 -2.51 8.65
N MET A 14 -10.30 -1.67 8.35
CA MET A 14 -10.44 -0.54 7.41
C MET A 14 -10.31 -1.00 5.96
N VAL A 15 -9.63 -2.12 5.73
CA VAL A 15 -9.51 -2.78 4.42
C VAL A 15 -9.61 -4.28 4.59
N GLU A 16 -10.07 -4.95 3.54
CA GLU A 16 -10.02 -6.39 3.40
C GLU A 16 -9.11 -6.77 2.23
N LEU A 17 -8.43 -7.92 2.36
CA LEU A 17 -7.64 -8.47 1.25
C LEU A 17 -8.58 -8.91 0.13
N LYS A 18 -8.20 -8.60 -1.12
CA LYS A 18 -9.04 -8.84 -2.29
C LYS A 18 -8.34 -9.77 -3.29
N PRO A 19 -8.55 -11.09 -3.21
CA PRO A 19 -8.02 -12.01 -4.21
C PRO A 19 -8.42 -11.60 -5.62
N LEU A 20 -7.49 -11.68 -6.57
CA LEU A 20 -7.80 -11.43 -7.97
C LEU A 20 -8.13 -12.74 -8.68
N PRO A 21 -8.99 -12.69 -9.72
CA PRO A 21 -9.17 -13.84 -10.59
C PRO A 21 -7.85 -14.20 -11.28
N PRO A 22 -7.62 -15.48 -11.60
CA PRO A 22 -6.43 -15.91 -12.33
C PRO A 22 -6.30 -15.15 -13.65
N THR A 23 -5.13 -14.56 -13.88
CA THR A 23 -4.84 -13.88 -15.15
C THR A 23 -4.64 -14.93 -16.24
N LYS A 24 -5.40 -14.81 -17.34
CA LYS A 24 -5.28 -15.68 -18.51
C LYS A 24 -4.24 -15.14 -19.47
N GLN A 25 -3.64 -16.03 -20.26
CA GLN A 25 -2.71 -15.64 -21.31
C GLN A 25 -3.45 -15.12 -22.55
N PRO A 26 -2.84 -14.18 -23.31
CA PRO A 26 -1.54 -13.55 -23.06
C PRO A 26 -1.58 -12.60 -21.85
N TYR A 27 -0.49 -12.57 -21.06
CA TYR A 27 -0.42 -11.69 -19.90
C TYR A 27 -0.40 -10.21 -20.32
N PRO A 28 -1.02 -9.32 -19.53
CA PRO A 28 -0.98 -7.90 -19.83
C PRO A 28 0.45 -7.34 -19.72
N PRO A 29 0.76 -6.23 -20.42
CA PRO A 29 2.06 -5.56 -20.31
C PRO A 29 2.41 -5.22 -18.85
N GLY A 30 3.66 -5.50 -18.46
CA GLY A 30 4.14 -5.25 -17.10
C GLY A 30 3.71 -6.29 -16.07
N PHE A 31 3.04 -7.38 -16.48
CA PHE A 31 2.74 -8.50 -15.58
C PHE A 31 4.01 -9.27 -15.21
N ASP A 32 4.36 -9.28 -13.93
CA ASP A 32 5.42 -10.11 -13.38
C ASP A 32 4.84 -11.34 -12.67
N ARG A 33 5.18 -12.53 -13.18
CA ARG A 33 4.75 -13.83 -12.62
C ARG A 33 5.35 -14.12 -11.24
N ASN A 34 6.47 -13.49 -10.90
CA ASN A 34 7.19 -13.68 -9.65
C ASN A 34 6.78 -12.66 -8.58
N ALA A 35 6.33 -11.48 -9.00
CA ALA A 35 5.80 -10.48 -8.08
C ALA A 35 4.56 -10.98 -7.35
N ARG A 36 4.35 -10.48 -6.14
CA ARG A 36 3.21 -10.83 -5.27
C ARG A 36 2.64 -9.57 -4.63
N CYS A 37 1.34 -9.38 -4.77
CA CYS A 37 0.65 -8.27 -4.13
C CYS A 37 -0.06 -8.75 -2.86
N ASP A 38 0.40 -8.30 -1.69
CA ASP A 38 -0.18 -8.69 -0.41
C ASP A 38 -1.64 -8.21 -0.26
N TYR A 39 -1.97 -7.02 -0.80
CA TYR A 39 -3.36 -6.53 -0.82
C TYR A 39 -4.29 -7.47 -1.60
N HIS A 40 -3.76 -8.13 -2.62
CA HIS A 40 -4.48 -9.12 -3.42
C HIS A 40 -4.23 -10.56 -2.98
N ALA A 41 -3.98 -10.78 -1.69
CA ALA A 41 -3.77 -12.10 -1.10
C ALA A 41 -2.66 -12.91 -1.81
N GLY A 42 -1.58 -12.25 -2.22
CA GLY A 42 -0.44 -12.89 -2.91
C GLY A 42 -0.66 -13.17 -4.39
N SER A 43 -1.67 -12.55 -5.01
CA SER A 43 -1.90 -12.66 -6.46
C SER A 43 -0.67 -12.18 -7.26
N PRO A 44 -0.29 -12.89 -8.34
CA PRO A 44 0.83 -12.51 -9.18
C PRO A 44 0.52 -11.30 -10.06
N GLY A 45 1.57 -10.64 -10.56
CA GLY A 45 1.49 -9.58 -11.57
C GLY A 45 2.18 -8.29 -11.14
N HIS A 46 2.00 -7.85 -9.91
CA HIS A 46 2.64 -6.66 -9.34
C HIS A 46 2.84 -6.83 -7.83
N ASN A 47 3.69 -6.00 -7.22
CA ASN A 47 3.88 -5.95 -5.77
C ASN A 47 2.95 -4.91 -5.12
N ILE A 48 2.88 -4.86 -3.78
CA ILE A 48 2.02 -3.90 -3.08
C ILE A 48 2.42 -2.42 -3.29
N GLU A 49 3.70 -2.13 -3.46
CA GLU A 49 4.18 -0.76 -3.72
C GLU A 49 3.71 -0.25 -5.10
N ASP A 50 3.38 -1.15 -6.03
CA ASP A 50 2.82 -0.81 -7.35
C ASP A 50 1.30 -1.01 -7.44
N CYS A 51 0.66 -1.49 -6.37
CA CYS A 51 -0.77 -1.80 -6.36
C CYS A 51 -1.63 -0.53 -6.38
N ARG A 52 -2.08 -0.14 -7.57
CA ARG A 52 -2.95 1.03 -7.76
C ARG A 52 -4.23 0.94 -6.92
N ALA A 53 -4.87 -0.22 -6.89
CA ALA A 53 -6.10 -0.43 -6.11
C ALA A 53 -5.89 -0.13 -4.61
N PHE A 54 -4.77 -0.58 -4.05
CA PHE A 54 -4.44 -0.30 -2.66
C PHE A 54 -4.12 1.17 -2.43
N LYS A 55 -3.35 1.81 -3.31
CA LYS A 55 -3.05 3.25 -3.24
C LYS A 55 -4.32 4.10 -3.23
N TYR A 56 -5.27 3.78 -4.12
CA TYR A 56 -6.56 4.48 -4.15
C TYR A 56 -7.34 4.28 -2.86
N LYS A 57 -7.42 3.04 -2.34
CA LYS A 57 -8.12 2.78 -1.07
C LYS A 57 -7.49 3.54 0.11
N VAL A 58 -6.16 3.62 0.17
CA VAL A 58 -5.46 4.41 1.20
C VAL A 58 -5.81 5.88 1.06
N GLN A 59 -5.85 6.42 -0.16
CA GLN A 59 -6.26 7.81 -0.39
C GLN A 59 -7.72 8.04 0.03
N GLU A 60 -8.65 7.15 -0.29
CA GLU A 60 -10.04 7.25 0.19
C GLU A 60 -10.12 7.31 1.72
N LEU A 61 -9.32 6.50 2.43
CA LEU A 61 -9.29 6.52 3.90
C LEU A 61 -8.73 7.84 4.45
N ILE A 62 -7.77 8.46 3.75
CA ILE A 62 -7.24 9.79 4.11
C ILE A 62 -8.31 10.86 3.86
N ASP A 63 -8.96 10.82 2.71
CA ASP A 63 -9.97 11.80 2.31
C ASP A 63 -11.19 11.77 3.24
N CYS A 64 -11.56 10.57 3.71
CA CYS A 64 -12.57 10.37 4.75
C CYS A 64 -12.07 10.66 6.18
N GLN A 65 -10.82 11.11 6.36
CA GLN A 65 -10.19 11.38 7.66
C GLN A 65 -10.16 10.17 8.62
N LEU A 66 -10.24 8.95 8.08
CA LEU A 66 -10.18 7.72 8.87
C LEU A 66 -8.75 7.36 9.26
N ILE A 67 -7.78 7.79 8.44
CA ILE A 67 -6.35 7.66 8.73
C ILE A 67 -5.62 8.97 8.41
N SER A 68 -4.54 9.23 9.13
CA SER A 68 -3.65 10.36 8.85
C SER A 68 -2.20 9.93 9.06
N PHE A 69 -1.34 10.23 8.10
CA PHE A 69 0.10 10.02 8.25
C PHE A 69 0.73 11.31 8.74
N LYS A 70 1.29 11.31 9.95
CA LYS A 70 2.16 12.42 10.37
C LYS A 70 3.42 12.34 9.52
N LYS A 71 3.68 13.37 8.70
CA LYS A 71 5.04 13.57 8.19
C LYS A 71 5.90 13.89 9.41
N GLU A 72 6.88 13.06 9.67
CA GLU A 72 7.96 13.40 10.59
C GLU A 72 8.67 14.64 10.00
N SER A 73 8.34 15.81 10.54
CA SER A 73 9.18 16.98 10.36
C SER A 73 10.48 16.66 11.07
N HIS A 74 11.52 16.30 10.33
CA HIS A 74 12.89 16.29 10.87
C HIS A 74 13.27 17.74 11.18
N SER A 75 12.75 18.26 12.29
CA SER A 75 13.16 19.53 12.88
C SER A 75 14.48 19.26 13.60
N GLY A 76 15.55 19.16 12.81
CA GLY A 76 16.91 19.29 13.29
C GLY A 76 17.14 20.72 13.77
N MET A 77 16.61 21.05 14.94
CA MET A 77 17.06 22.21 15.70
C MET A 77 18.41 21.85 16.32
N VAL A 78 19.48 22.00 15.55
CA VAL A 78 20.81 22.14 16.16
C VAL A 78 20.87 23.59 16.62
N THR A 79 20.68 23.81 17.91
CA THR A 79 21.05 25.08 18.54
C THR A 79 22.57 25.06 18.69
N PRO A 80 23.35 25.97 18.09
CA PRO A 80 24.68 26.23 18.61
C PRO A 80 24.49 26.95 19.96
N SER A 81 24.83 26.27 21.04
CA SER A 81 25.04 26.91 22.35
C SER A 81 26.28 27.82 22.29
N PRO A 82 26.31 28.91 23.08
CA PRO A 82 27.22 30.03 22.92
C PRO A 82 28.71 29.70 23.11
#